data_AF-A0A3D9ZRZ7-F1
#
_entry.id   AF-A0A3D9ZRZ7-F1
#
_cell.length_a   1.000
_cell.length_b   1.000
_cell.length_c   1.000
_cell.angle_alpha   90.00
_cell.angle_beta   90.00
_cell.angle_gamma   90.00
#
_symmetry.space_group_name_H-M   'P 1'
#
loop_
_entity.id
_entity.type
_entity.pdbx_description
1 polymer ?
#
loop_
_entity_poly.entity_id
_entity_poly.type
_entity_poly.pdbx_seq_one_letter_code
_entity_poly.pdbx_strand_id
1 'polypeptide(L)'
;MHRLDWRAMAARRSLVFGAWLLVAAALLGGSVAPPPIPQAVRLLQLNLCASGQAACYTGRSIDEAAKVIRETRPDVVTLNEICEGDVATLGAVLAGVHGEPVASGFEAAPDRPSGGPTICGRNGQPYGIGLVARRPAAPFETIGGVYPVQDPVDPEERAWLCLLAAVDVCTTHLAGFDATAALHQCQHLFGVTLPALHERAGYRPTIVAGDLNLRYGAPPDLRPCIPPGYRWLGDGGLQHVLATTDLAVPTMRAIDLAKTTDHPGLLVTVGLTGTA
;
A
#
# COMPACT_ATOMS: atom_id res chain seq x y z
N MET A 1 29.92 44.13 -90.80
CA MET A 1 30.94 44.57 -89.82
C MET A 1 30.23 44.53 -88.48
N HIS A 2 30.51 43.68 -87.48
CA HIS A 2 31.71 43.03 -86.98
C HIS A 2 31.40 41.60 -86.48
N ARG A 3 32.40 40.72 -86.66
CA ARG A 3 32.71 39.44 -85.98
C ARG A 3 32.75 39.62 -84.44
N LEU A 4 32.70 38.66 -83.52
CA LEU A 4 32.72 37.18 -83.32
C LEU A 4 32.13 37.02 -81.87
N ASP A 5 31.62 35.91 -81.34
CA ASP A 5 32.39 34.72 -80.93
C ASP A 5 31.45 33.66 -80.32
N TRP A 6 31.70 32.40 -80.65
CA TRP A 6 31.12 31.20 -80.05
C TRP A 6 31.76 30.93 -78.68
N ARG A 7 30.99 30.96 -77.58
CA ARG A 7 31.33 30.20 -76.36
C ARG A 7 30.10 29.74 -75.58
N ALA A 8 30.20 28.47 -75.17
CA ALA A 8 29.54 27.82 -74.04
C ALA A 8 28.09 27.35 -74.23
N MET A 9 27.99 26.15 -74.80
CA MET A 9 27.01 25.14 -74.37
C MET A 9 27.15 24.83 -72.87
N ALA A 10 26.01 24.42 -72.31
CA ALA A 10 25.86 23.51 -71.16
C ALA A 10 26.33 24.00 -69.78
N ALA A 11 25.37 24.45 -68.95
CA ALA A 11 25.41 24.15 -67.53
C ALA A 11 24.02 24.19 -66.85
N ARG A 12 23.49 22.99 -66.61
CA ARG A 12 22.93 22.56 -65.32
C ARG A 12 21.60 23.19 -64.87
N ARG A 13 20.52 22.68 -65.46
CA ARG A 13 19.38 22.18 -64.66
C ARG A 13 19.89 21.02 -63.80
N SER A 14 20.00 21.20 -62.49
CA SER A 14 19.97 20.17 -61.44
C SER A 14 20.39 20.78 -60.11
N LEU A 15 19.44 21.33 -59.36
CA LEU A 15 19.50 21.39 -57.90
C LEU A 15 18.25 20.67 -57.38
N VAL A 16 18.36 19.36 -57.49
CA VAL A 16 17.48 18.33 -56.92
C VAL A 16 17.72 18.31 -55.41
N PHE A 17 16.62 18.41 -54.66
CA PHE A 17 16.36 17.65 -53.43
C PHE A 17 17.58 17.29 -52.57
N GLY A 18 18.07 18.23 -51.76
CA GLY A 18 19.23 17.99 -50.89
C GLY A 18 19.16 18.60 -49.49
N ALA A 19 17.99 19.06 -49.05
CA ALA A 19 17.86 19.75 -47.75
C ALA A 19 16.72 19.26 -46.85
N TRP A 20 15.91 18.29 -47.30
CA TRP A 20 14.76 17.77 -46.55
C TRP A 20 14.97 16.36 -45.95
N LEU A 21 16.21 15.85 -45.94
CA LEU A 21 16.52 14.53 -45.35
C LEU A 21 17.35 14.60 -44.06
N LEU A 22 17.82 15.77 -43.62
CA LEU A 22 18.65 15.90 -42.42
C LEU A 22 17.91 16.43 -41.18
N VAL A 23 16.65 16.87 -41.30
CA VAL A 23 15.84 17.31 -40.13
C VAL A 23 14.91 16.19 -39.62
N ALA A 24 14.66 15.14 -40.42
CA ALA A 24 13.81 14.03 -39.99
C ALA A 24 14.50 13.01 -39.06
N ALA A 25 15.83 13.06 -38.91
CA ALA A 25 16.58 12.11 -38.09
C ALA A 25 16.69 12.47 -36.60
N ALA A 26 16.24 13.66 -36.19
CA ALA A 26 16.36 14.14 -34.80
C ALA A 26 15.09 13.95 -33.95
N LEU A 27 14.02 13.37 -34.50
CA LEU A 27 12.76 13.10 -33.78
C LEU A 27 12.60 11.64 -33.33
N LEU A 28 13.63 10.80 -33.48
CA LEU A 28 13.72 9.53 -32.75
C LEU A 28 14.18 9.81 -31.31
N GLY A 29 13.42 10.66 -30.62
CA GLY A 29 13.49 10.77 -29.17
C GLY A 29 13.19 9.38 -28.62
N GLY A 30 14.19 8.76 -28.00
CA GLY A 30 14.04 7.46 -27.38
C GLY A 30 12.82 7.49 -26.49
N SER A 31 11.80 6.71 -26.85
CA SER A 31 10.72 6.40 -25.93
C SER A 31 11.38 5.72 -24.75
N VAL A 32 11.55 6.47 -23.66
CA VAL A 32 11.85 5.88 -22.36
C VAL A 32 10.64 4.99 -22.09
N ALA A 33 10.81 3.68 -22.25
CA ALA A 33 9.79 2.74 -21.87
C ALA A 33 9.42 3.05 -20.42
N PRO A 34 8.12 3.19 -20.08
CA PRO A 34 7.73 3.36 -18.70
C PRO A 34 8.37 2.21 -17.89
N PRO A 35 8.86 2.49 -16.67
CA PRO A 35 9.43 1.45 -15.84
C PRO A 35 8.43 0.28 -15.74
N PRO A 36 8.88 -0.97 -15.86
CA PRO A 36 7.98 -2.11 -15.77
C PRO A 36 7.22 -2.02 -14.44
N ILE A 37 5.89 -2.08 -14.52
CA ILE A 37 5.05 -2.17 -13.33
C ILE A 37 5.53 -3.42 -12.56
N PRO A 38 5.77 -3.33 -11.24
CA PRO A 38 6.14 -4.49 -10.46
C PRO A 38 5.16 -5.63 -10.74
N GLN A 39 5.66 -6.75 -11.27
CA GLN A 39 4.82 -7.89 -11.65
C GLN A 39 4.11 -8.50 -10.43
N ALA A 40 4.59 -8.19 -9.22
CA ALA A 40 3.94 -8.51 -7.97
C ALA A 40 4.22 -7.46 -6.89
N VAL A 41 3.31 -7.38 -5.92
CA VAL A 41 3.43 -6.63 -4.66
C VAL A 41 3.65 -7.64 -3.53
N ARG A 42 4.74 -7.50 -2.78
CA ARG A 42 5.00 -8.27 -1.56
C ARG A 42 4.54 -7.47 -0.35
N LEU A 43 3.43 -7.87 0.26
CA LEU A 43 2.85 -7.20 1.42
C LEU A 43 3.15 -7.98 2.70
N LEU A 44 3.59 -7.29 3.74
CA LEU A 44 3.76 -7.81 5.09
C LEU A 44 2.76 -7.11 6.03
N GLN A 45 1.84 -7.87 6.62
CA GLN A 45 0.91 -7.38 7.64
C GLN A 45 1.38 -7.77 9.03
N LEU A 46 1.36 -6.80 9.95
CA LEU A 46 1.80 -6.96 11.35
C LEU A 46 0.85 -6.25 12.33
N ASN A 47 0.36 -6.94 13.34
CA ASN A 47 -0.13 -6.36 14.59
C ASN A 47 0.99 -6.44 15.64
N LEU A 48 1.46 -5.28 16.12
CA LEU A 48 2.69 -5.19 16.91
C LEU A 48 2.49 -5.09 18.42
N CYS A 49 1.25 -4.92 18.90
CA CYS A 49 0.95 -4.68 20.30
C CYS A 49 1.94 -3.69 20.97
N ALA A 50 2.21 -2.56 20.30
CA ALA A 50 3.29 -1.65 20.68
C ALA A 50 2.84 -0.52 21.63
N SER A 51 1.59 -0.55 22.12
CA SER A 51 1.00 0.50 22.96
C SER A 51 1.78 0.78 24.24
N GLY A 52 2.52 -0.20 24.75
CA GLY A 52 3.18 -0.10 26.06
C GLY A 52 2.24 -0.34 27.25
N GLN A 53 0.98 -0.70 26.99
CA GLN A 53 -0.07 -0.83 28.01
C GLN A 53 -0.80 -2.18 27.95
N ALA A 54 -0.99 -2.72 26.75
CA ALA A 54 -1.67 -3.99 26.57
C ALA A 54 -0.87 -5.17 27.14
N ALA A 55 -1.56 -6.23 27.57
CA ALA A 55 -0.93 -7.40 28.19
C ALA A 55 0.03 -8.15 27.25
N CYS A 56 -0.15 -8.04 25.92
CA CYS A 56 0.74 -8.60 24.91
C CYS A 56 2.03 -7.79 24.70
N TYR A 57 2.16 -6.59 25.30
CA TYR A 57 3.32 -5.73 25.11
C TYR A 57 4.56 -6.33 25.76
N THR A 58 5.61 -6.51 24.95
CA THR A 58 6.92 -7.03 25.42
C THR A 58 8.05 -6.01 25.32
N GLY A 59 7.82 -4.87 24.67
CA GLY A 59 8.85 -3.89 24.30
C GLY A 59 9.79 -4.33 23.18
N ARG A 60 9.60 -5.52 22.58
CA ARG A 60 10.51 -6.08 21.57
C ARG A 60 9.95 -6.14 20.15
N SER A 61 8.66 -5.84 19.95
CA SER A 61 7.98 -6.07 18.66
C SER A 61 8.51 -5.19 17.52
N ILE A 62 8.96 -3.97 17.80
CA ILE A 62 9.54 -3.08 16.77
C ILE A 62 10.86 -3.64 16.25
N ASP A 63 11.73 -4.14 17.12
CA ASP A 63 13.03 -4.73 16.73
C ASP A 63 12.85 -6.01 15.92
N GLU A 64 11.91 -6.87 16.33
CA GLU A 64 11.59 -8.10 15.59
C GLU A 64 10.93 -7.78 14.23
N ALA A 65 10.01 -6.81 14.17
CA ALA A 65 9.44 -6.33 12.91
C ALA A 65 10.53 -5.81 11.97
N ALA A 66 11.50 -5.02 12.47
CA ALA A 66 12.63 -4.54 11.69
C ALA A 66 13.49 -5.69 11.14
N LYS A 67 13.71 -6.76 11.93
CA LYS A 67 14.41 -7.97 11.48
C LYS A 67 13.64 -8.69 10.38
N VAL A 68 12.34 -8.91 10.56
CA VAL A 68 11.48 -9.53 9.54
C VAL A 68 11.45 -8.71 8.26
N ILE A 69 11.40 -7.38 8.33
CA ILE A 69 11.47 -6.51 7.14
C ILE A 69 12.80 -6.71 6.40
N ARG A 70 13.93 -6.78 7.11
CA ARG A 70 15.24 -7.03 6.50
C ARG A 70 15.33 -8.39 5.82
N GLU A 71 14.84 -9.43 6.49
CA GLU A 71 14.91 -10.82 6.00
C GLU A 71 13.95 -11.07 4.84
N THR A 72 12.75 -10.54 4.93
CA THR A 72 11.70 -10.81 3.95
C THR A 72 11.67 -9.81 2.81
N ARG A 73 12.22 -8.60 3.01
CA ARG A 73 12.28 -7.53 2.01
C ARG A 73 10.92 -7.27 1.33
N PRO A 74 9.85 -6.97 2.08
CA PRO A 74 8.54 -6.69 1.50
C PRO A 74 8.59 -5.39 0.68
N ASP A 75 7.61 -5.18 -0.20
CA ASP A 75 7.41 -3.90 -0.88
C ASP A 75 6.53 -2.96 -0.05
N VAL A 76 5.60 -3.52 0.72
CA VAL A 76 4.67 -2.78 1.59
C VAL A 76 4.56 -3.47 2.95
N VAL A 77 4.49 -2.69 4.00
CA VAL A 77 4.25 -3.13 5.38
C VAL A 77 3.03 -2.40 5.92
N THR A 78 2.01 -3.15 6.32
CA THR A 78 0.82 -2.65 7.01
C THR A 78 0.94 -2.98 8.49
N LEU A 79 0.57 -2.03 9.33
CA LEU A 79 0.89 -2.02 10.76
C LEU A 79 -0.38 -1.73 11.55
N ASN A 80 -0.72 -2.61 12.48
CA ASN A 80 -1.67 -2.34 13.55
C ASN A 80 -0.93 -2.23 14.88
N GLU A 81 -1.56 -1.52 15.81
CA GLU A 81 -1.07 -1.40 17.17
C GLU A 81 0.34 -0.82 17.27
N ILE A 82 0.55 0.34 16.63
CA ILE A 82 1.86 0.99 16.51
C ILE A 82 1.84 2.43 17.02
N CYS A 83 2.95 2.89 17.61
CA CYS A 83 3.14 4.31 17.93
C CYS A 83 3.62 5.07 16.69
N GLU A 84 3.18 6.32 16.52
CA GLU A 84 3.49 7.16 15.35
C GLU A 84 4.99 7.17 14.99
N GLY A 85 5.88 7.36 15.96
CA GLY A 85 7.33 7.40 15.73
C GLY A 85 7.94 6.07 15.26
N ASP A 86 7.30 4.94 15.55
CA ASP A 86 7.79 3.63 15.08
C ASP A 86 7.50 3.42 13.59
N VAL A 87 6.49 4.09 13.02
CA VAL A 87 6.25 4.06 11.57
C VAL A 87 7.46 4.62 10.83
N ALA A 88 8.02 5.74 11.31
CA ALA A 88 9.25 6.31 10.75
C ALA A 88 10.46 5.39 10.95
N THR A 89 10.54 4.73 12.11
CA THR A 89 11.62 3.76 12.42
C THR A 89 11.60 2.58 11.47
N LEU A 90 10.44 1.93 11.27
CA LEU A 90 10.29 0.83 10.32
C LEU A 90 10.41 1.31 8.87
N GLY A 91 10.01 2.54 8.59
CA GLY A 91 10.24 3.23 7.32
C GLY A 91 11.71 3.34 6.95
N ALA A 92 12.55 3.75 7.88
CA ALA A 92 14.00 3.80 7.67
C ALA A 92 14.60 2.41 7.41
N VAL A 93 14.08 1.38 8.08
CA VAL A 93 14.51 -0.01 7.83
C VAL A 93 14.14 -0.45 6.43
N LEU A 94 12.90 -0.22 5.99
CA LEU A 94 12.45 -0.57 4.64
C LEU A 94 13.22 0.21 3.56
N ALA A 95 13.48 1.49 3.79
CA ALA A 95 14.30 2.32 2.92
C ALA A 95 15.73 1.76 2.78
N GLY A 96 16.35 1.38 3.89
CA GLY A 96 17.68 0.76 3.89
C GLY A 96 17.73 -0.60 3.20
N VAL A 97 16.66 -1.39 3.29
CA VAL A 97 16.54 -2.67 2.60
C VAL A 97 16.58 -2.48 1.08
N HIS A 98 15.88 -1.47 0.55
CA HIS A 98 15.76 -1.24 -0.90
C HIS A 98 16.75 -0.21 -1.45
N GLY A 99 17.42 0.56 -0.60
CA GLY A 99 18.27 1.68 -1.03
C GLY A 99 17.49 2.84 -1.65
N GLU A 100 16.19 2.93 -1.37
CA GLU A 100 15.25 3.86 -2.00
C GLU A 100 14.42 4.57 -0.92
N PRO A 101 13.95 5.80 -1.17
CA PRO A 101 12.96 6.43 -0.30
C PRO A 101 11.69 5.60 -0.18
N VAL A 102 10.98 5.79 0.94
CA VAL A 102 9.69 5.16 1.20
C VAL A 102 8.56 6.20 1.14
N ALA A 103 7.34 5.71 0.94
CA ALA A 103 6.12 6.41 1.27
C ALA A 103 5.57 5.84 2.58
N SER A 104 4.98 6.68 3.42
CA SER A 104 4.38 6.23 4.68
C SER A 104 3.17 7.06 5.05
N GLY A 105 2.25 6.46 5.80
CA GLY A 105 1.12 7.12 6.43
C GLY A 105 0.90 6.58 7.83
N PHE A 106 0.22 7.38 8.66
CA PHE A 106 -0.20 7.02 10.00
C PHE A 106 -1.59 7.61 10.25
N GLU A 107 -2.45 6.83 10.89
CA GLU A 107 -3.77 7.28 11.35
C GLU A 107 -3.88 6.92 12.83
N ALA A 108 -4.07 7.95 13.67
CA ALA A 108 -4.21 7.75 15.10
C ALA A 108 -5.57 7.12 15.41
N ALA A 109 -5.58 6.15 16.32
CA ALA A 109 -6.81 5.68 16.94
C ALA A 109 -7.31 6.78 17.89
N PRO A 110 -8.57 7.25 17.76
CA PRO A 110 -9.13 8.18 18.73
C PRO A 110 -9.33 7.51 20.09
N ASP A 111 -9.22 8.29 21.15
CA ASP A 111 -9.58 7.92 22.50
C ASP A 111 -10.88 8.65 22.87
N ARG A 112 -11.97 7.88 22.98
CA ARG A 112 -13.31 8.44 23.24
C ARG A 112 -13.38 9.26 24.53
N PRO A 113 -12.81 8.81 25.67
CA PRO A 113 -12.86 9.58 26.91
C PRO A 113 -12.20 10.97 26.83
N SER A 114 -11.03 11.07 26.18
CA SER A 114 -10.29 12.33 26.08
C SER A 114 -10.70 13.19 24.87
N GLY A 115 -11.28 12.59 23.83
CA GLY A 115 -11.54 13.23 22.55
C GLY A 115 -10.27 13.52 21.73
N GLY A 116 -9.10 13.05 22.20
CA GLY A 116 -7.81 13.12 21.51
C GLY A 116 -7.42 11.77 20.93
N PRO A 117 -6.15 11.57 20.54
CA PRO A 117 -5.65 10.27 20.15
C PRO A 117 -5.39 9.38 21.38
N THR A 118 -5.55 8.07 21.22
CA THR A 118 -4.98 7.07 22.13
C THR A 118 -3.47 7.25 22.17
N ILE A 119 -2.89 7.19 23.37
CA ILE A 119 -1.47 7.51 23.59
C ILE A 119 -0.70 6.24 23.96
N CYS A 120 0.46 6.06 23.32
CA CYS A 120 1.43 5.04 23.70
C CYS A 120 1.98 5.31 25.11
N GLY A 121 1.79 4.36 26.03
CA GLY A 121 2.23 4.47 27.42
C GLY A 121 3.76 4.54 27.56
N ARG A 122 4.50 4.04 26.57
CA ARG A 122 5.97 4.01 26.62
C ARG A 122 6.67 5.32 26.22
N ASN A 123 6.04 6.16 25.40
CA ASN A 123 6.69 7.35 24.82
C ASN A 123 5.77 8.57 24.64
N GLY A 124 4.49 8.48 25.01
CA GLY A 124 3.55 9.60 24.94
C GLY A 124 3.09 9.97 23.53
N GLN A 125 3.44 9.20 22.50
CA GLN A 125 3.04 9.47 21.12
C GLN A 125 1.64 8.93 20.81
N PRO A 126 0.96 9.46 19.77
CA PRO A 126 -0.25 8.84 19.24
C PRO A 126 -0.04 7.36 18.89
N TYR A 127 -1.05 6.56 19.20
CA TYR A 127 -1.15 5.13 18.91
C TYR A 127 -2.19 4.91 17.82
N GLY A 128 -1.98 3.94 16.93
CA GLY A 128 -2.94 3.63 15.89
C GLY A 128 -2.43 2.63 14.85
N ILE A 129 -2.72 2.93 13.59
CA ILE A 129 -2.35 2.12 12.43
C ILE A 129 -1.37 2.87 11.52
N GLY A 130 -0.50 2.12 10.86
CA GLY A 130 0.53 2.67 10.00
C GLY A 130 0.68 1.88 8.71
N LEU A 131 1.22 2.56 7.70
CA LEU A 131 1.58 1.95 6.43
C LEU A 131 2.94 2.48 5.99
N VAL A 132 3.82 1.58 5.56
CA VAL A 132 5.10 1.93 4.95
C VAL A 132 5.25 1.15 3.65
N ALA A 133 5.53 1.84 2.55
CA ALA A 133 5.72 1.23 1.24
C ALA A 133 7.00 1.74 0.59
N ARG A 134 7.61 0.94 -0.30
CA ARG A 134 8.52 1.48 -1.30
C ARG A 134 7.83 2.64 -2.02
N ARG A 135 8.55 3.75 -2.20
CA ARG A 135 7.93 4.95 -2.79
C ARG A 135 7.45 4.64 -4.21
N PRO A 136 6.15 4.82 -4.50
CA PRO A 136 5.64 4.67 -5.86
C PRO A 136 6.32 5.65 -6.82
N ALA A 137 6.60 5.22 -8.05
CA ALA A 137 7.15 6.09 -9.09
C ALA A 137 6.12 7.11 -9.61
N ALA A 138 4.84 6.73 -9.60
CA ALA A 138 3.72 7.59 -9.94
C ALA A 138 3.29 8.45 -8.72
N PRO A 139 2.51 9.53 -8.93
CA PRO A 139 1.85 10.23 -7.85
C PRO A 139 1.09 9.26 -6.95
N PHE A 140 1.21 9.48 -5.64
CA PHE A 140 0.53 8.70 -4.62
C PHE A 140 -0.07 9.63 -3.56
N GLU A 141 -1.08 9.15 -2.87
CA GLU A 141 -1.76 9.85 -1.78
C GLU A 141 -1.91 8.91 -0.59
N THR A 142 -1.71 9.41 0.62
CA THR A 142 -2.14 8.72 1.83
C THR A 142 -3.42 9.36 2.34
N ILE A 143 -4.45 8.54 2.57
CA ILE A 143 -5.75 9.00 3.07
C ILE A 143 -6.25 8.04 4.13
N GLY A 144 -6.77 8.56 5.23
CA GLY A 144 -7.31 7.79 6.34
C GLY A 144 -8.58 8.39 6.91
N GLY A 145 -9.13 7.70 7.91
CA GLY A 145 -10.27 8.19 8.66
C GLY A 145 -10.73 7.22 9.75
N VAL A 146 -11.72 7.67 10.52
CA VAL A 146 -12.31 6.95 11.65
C VAL A 146 -13.63 6.31 11.22
N TYR A 147 -13.95 5.12 11.73
CA TYR A 147 -15.24 4.50 11.45
C TYR A 147 -16.40 5.21 12.13
N PRO A 148 -17.57 5.32 11.48
CA PRO A 148 -18.75 5.91 12.11
C PRO A 148 -19.38 5.02 13.18
N VAL A 149 -19.14 3.70 13.10
CA VAL A 149 -19.55 2.73 14.13
C VAL A 149 -18.32 2.40 14.97
N GLN A 150 -18.44 2.57 16.28
CA GLN A 150 -17.38 2.31 17.26
C GLN A 150 -17.88 1.36 18.34
N ASP A 151 -16.96 0.61 18.94
CA ASP A 151 -17.24 -0.26 20.07
C ASP A 151 -17.50 0.58 21.32
N PRO A 152 -18.69 0.56 21.92
CA PRO A 152 -19.03 1.42 23.06
C PRO A 152 -18.27 1.06 24.34
N VAL A 153 -17.67 -0.14 24.43
CA VAL A 153 -16.93 -0.64 25.59
C VAL A 153 -15.46 -0.26 25.51
N ASP A 154 -14.89 -0.31 24.30
CA ASP A 154 -13.50 0.06 24.06
C ASP A 154 -13.33 1.59 24.08
N PRO A 155 -12.44 2.15 24.92
CA PRO A 155 -12.10 3.57 24.83
C PRO A 155 -11.34 3.92 23.54
N GLU A 156 -10.60 2.95 22.97
CA GLU A 156 -9.89 3.10 21.70
C GLU A 156 -10.86 2.91 20.53
N GLU A 157 -10.95 3.93 19.68
CA GLU A 157 -11.77 3.91 18.47
C GLU A 157 -10.96 3.45 17.25
N ARG A 158 -11.69 2.86 16.30
CA ARG A 158 -11.12 2.15 15.15
C ARG A 158 -11.08 3.04 13.91
N ALA A 159 -9.99 2.88 13.16
CA ALA A 159 -9.67 3.71 12.00
C ALA A 159 -9.22 2.86 10.80
N TRP A 160 -9.11 3.50 9.64
CA TRP A 160 -8.59 2.94 8.40
C TRP A 160 -7.61 3.91 7.75
N LEU A 161 -6.67 3.37 6.99
CA LEU A 161 -5.64 4.13 6.29
C LEU A 161 -5.32 3.47 4.96
N CYS A 162 -5.24 4.24 3.89
CA CYS A 162 -4.91 3.78 2.54
C CYS A 162 -3.77 4.59 1.94
N LEU A 163 -2.91 3.90 1.19
CA LEU A 163 -1.99 4.49 0.23
C LEU A 163 -2.54 4.23 -1.17
N LEU A 164 -2.95 5.30 -1.84
CA LEU A 164 -3.48 5.27 -3.19
C LEU A 164 -2.35 5.45 -4.19
N ALA A 165 -2.15 4.46 -5.05
CA ALA A 165 -1.11 4.40 -6.07
C ALA A 165 -1.59 3.49 -7.20
N ALA A 166 -0.72 2.99 -8.09
CA ALA A 166 -1.14 2.06 -9.15
C ALA A 166 -1.90 0.81 -8.63
N VAL A 167 -1.60 0.39 -7.41
CA VAL A 167 -2.38 -0.56 -6.59
C VAL A 167 -2.66 0.15 -5.27
N ASP A 168 -3.92 0.21 -4.87
CA ASP A 168 -4.29 0.78 -3.58
C ASP A 168 -3.99 -0.23 -2.47
N VAL A 169 -3.31 0.21 -1.41
CA VAL A 169 -3.06 -0.63 -0.24
C VAL A 169 -3.64 0.03 1.00
N CYS A 170 -4.55 -0.67 1.66
CA CYS A 170 -5.23 -0.20 2.85
C CYS A 170 -4.91 -1.07 4.06
N THR A 171 -4.85 -0.45 5.23
CA THR A 171 -4.78 -1.10 6.53
C THR A 171 -5.89 -0.62 7.44
N THR A 172 -6.30 -1.50 8.35
CA THR A 172 -7.26 -1.19 9.41
C THR A 172 -7.04 -2.11 10.60
N HIS A 173 -7.56 -1.71 11.76
CA HIS A 173 -7.72 -2.55 12.94
C HIS A 173 -9.17 -2.38 13.42
N LEU A 174 -9.96 -3.46 13.44
CA LEU A 174 -11.38 -3.41 13.79
C LEU A 174 -11.61 -3.70 15.29
N ALA A 175 -12.83 -3.45 15.76
CA ALA A 175 -13.20 -3.61 17.16
C ALA A 175 -12.88 -5.02 17.70
N GLY A 176 -12.21 -5.09 18.86
CA GLY A 176 -11.81 -6.36 19.47
C GLY A 176 -12.79 -6.92 20.51
N PHE A 177 -13.62 -6.06 21.13
CA PHE A 177 -14.50 -6.46 22.23
C PHE A 177 -15.97 -6.62 21.80
N ASP A 178 -16.39 -5.93 20.73
CA ASP A 178 -17.71 -6.04 20.12
C ASP A 178 -17.62 -6.55 18.66
N ALA A 179 -17.96 -7.83 18.48
CA ALA A 179 -18.00 -8.47 17.17
C ALA A 179 -19.03 -7.86 16.20
N THR A 180 -20.13 -7.29 16.70
CA THR A 180 -21.11 -6.61 15.87
C THR A 180 -20.55 -5.28 15.37
N ALA A 181 -19.87 -4.53 16.23
CA ALA A 181 -19.16 -3.33 15.81
C ALA A 181 -18.07 -3.67 14.77
N ALA A 182 -17.27 -4.71 15.01
CA ALA A 182 -16.24 -5.17 14.07
C ALA A 182 -16.84 -5.50 12.69
N LEU A 183 -17.94 -6.25 12.65
CA LEU A 183 -18.60 -6.59 11.39
C LEU A 183 -19.15 -5.35 10.67
N HIS A 184 -19.75 -4.41 11.38
CA HIS A 184 -20.24 -3.15 10.78
C HIS A 184 -19.10 -2.27 10.25
N GLN A 185 -17.97 -2.18 10.97
CA GLN A 185 -16.79 -1.44 10.51
C GLN A 185 -16.21 -2.09 9.25
N CYS A 186 -16.13 -3.42 9.24
CA CYS A 186 -15.71 -4.19 8.07
C CYS A 186 -16.63 -3.90 6.87
N GLN A 187 -17.94 -4.02 7.04
CA GLN A 187 -18.93 -3.73 6.00
C GLN A 187 -18.88 -2.28 5.53
N HIS A 188 -18.62 -1.33 6.43
CA HIS A 188 -18.44 0.08 6.06
C HIS A 188 -17.20 0.28 5.20
N LEU A 189 -16.07 -0.34 5.56
CA LEU A 189 -14.84 -0.26 4.76
C LEU A 189 -15.08 -0.72 3.32
N PHE A 190 -15.61 -1.94 3.16
CA PHE A 190 -15.77 -2.56 1.85
C PHE A 190 -16.98 -2.05 1.06
N GLY A 191 -18.05 -1.64 1.73
CA GLY A 191 -19.31 -1.22 1.10
C GLY A 191 -19.46 0.28 0.89
N VAL A 192 -18.68 1.11 1.60
CA VAL A 192 -18.80 2.57 1.55
C VAL A 192 -17.45 3.23 1.28
N THR A 193 -16.45 2.98 2.14
CA THR A 193 -15.16 3.67 2.07
C THR A 193 -14.41 3.36 0.77
N LEU A 194 -14.09 2.09 0.50
CA LEU A 194 -13.32 1.71 -0.69
C LEU A 194 -14.04 2.07 -2.01
N PRO A 195 -15.35 1.83 -2.17
CA PRO A 195 -16.08 2.30 -3.34
C PRO A 195 -15.99 3.82 -3.55
N ALA A 196 -16.09 4.63 -2.48
CA ALA A 196 -15.96 6.08 -2.58
C ALA A 196 -14.52 6.52 -2.95
N LEU A 197 -13.50 5.79 -2.49
CA LEU A 197 -12.12 6.03 -2.92
C LEU A 197 -11.94 5.72 -4.41
N HIS A 198 -12.50 4.62 -4.90
CA HIS A 198 -12.48 4.24 -6.31
C HIS A 198 -13.24 5.22 -7.20
N GLU A 199 -14.38 5.74 -6.73
CA GLU A 199 -15.12 6.77 -7.46
C GLU A 199 -14.32 8.07 -7.55
N ARG A 200 -13.71 8.51 -6.45
CA ARG A 200 -12.93 9.75 -6.39
C ARG A 200 -11.66 9.68 -7.24
N ALA A 201 -10.91 8.59 -7.14
CA ALA A 201 -9.57 8.49 -7.69
C ALA A 201 -9.49 7.63 -8.96
N GLY A 202 -10.61 7.06 -9.41
CA GLY A 202 -10.65 6.00 -10.41
C GLY A 202 -10.37 4.62 -9.78
N TYR A 203 -11.03 3.58 -10.32
CA TYR A 203 -10.83 2.21 -9.86
C TYR A 203 -9.38 1.77 -10.06
N ARG A 204 -8.82 1.13 -9.03
CA ARG A 204 -7.51 0.47 -9.06
C ARG A 204 -7.57 -0.85 -8.29
N PRO A 205 -6.77 -1.85 -8.68
CA PRO A 205 -6.63 -3.05 -7.88
C PRO A 205 -6.30 -2.70 -6.43
N THR A 206 -6.95 -3.35 -5.48
CA THR A 206 -6.89 -2.97 -4.06
C THR A 206 -6.51 -4.16 -3.19
N ILE A 207 -5.60 -3.93 -2.24
CA ILE A 207 -5.23 -4.87 -1.19
C ILE A 207 -5.59 -4.24 0.16
N VAL A 208 -6.36 -4.94 0.98
CA VAL A 208 -6.67 -4.57 2.36
C VAL A 208 -6.00 -5.57 3.27
N ALA A 209 -5.24 -5.11 4.26
CA ALA A 209 -4.58 -5.97 5.22
C ALA A 209 -4.71 -5.42 6.63
N GLY A 210 -5.10 -6.26 7.59
CA GLY A 210 -5.45 -5.78 8.92
C GLY A 210 -5.75 -6.90 9.88
N ASP A 211 -5.70 -6.60 11.17
CA ASP A 211 -6.41 -7.36 12.19
C ASP A 211 -7.88 -6.95 12.17
N LEU A 212 -8.73 -7.85 11.70
CA LEU A 212 -10.16 -7.56 11.57
C LEU A 212 -10.95 -8.03 12.78
N ASN A 213 -10.32 -8.68 13.77
CA ASN A 213 -11.01 -9.25 14.93
C ASN A 213 -12.22 -10.16 14.58
N LEU A 214 -12.23 -10.69 13.36
CA LEU A 214 -13.21 -11.63 12.83
C LEU A 214 -12.48 -12.90 12.39
N ARG A 215 -13.14 -14.05 12.39
CA ARG A 215 -12.57 -15.31 11.92
C ARG A 215 -13.19 -15.71 10.59
N TYR A 216 -12.39 -16.24 9.67
CA TYR A 216 -12.94 -16.75 8.42
C TYR A 216 -13.67 -18.08 8.65
N GLY A 217 -14.99 -18.11 8.50
CA GLY A 217 -15.77 -19.35 8.58
C GLY A 217 -16.15 -19.80 9.99
N ALA A 218 -15.84 -19.00 11.01
CA ALA A 218 -16.18 -19.27 12.40
C ALA A 218 -16.67 -17.99 13.11
N PRO A 219 -17.57 -18.06 14.09
CA PRO A 219 -17.99 -16.88 14.84
C PRO A 219 -16.83 -16.19 15.61
N PRO A 220 -16.77 -14.85 15.65
CA PRO A 220 -17.53 -13.94 14.79
C PRO A 220 -17.00 -13.98 13.34
N ASP A 221 -17.89 -14.19 12.36
CA ASP A 221 -17.49 -14.59 11.00
C ASP A 221 -17.18 -13.40 10.09
N LEU A 222 -16.04 -13.45 9.40
CA LEU A 222 -15.61 -12.46 8.43
C LEU A 222 -16.40 -12.52 7.11
N ARG A 223 -16.86 -13.70 6.69
CA ARG A 223 -17.42 -13.92 5.34
C ARG A 223 -18.54 -12.95 4.95
N PRO A 224 -19.48 -12.56 5.83
CA PRO A 224 -20.53 -11.60 5.49
C PRO A 224 -20.02 -10.19 5.16
N CYS A 225 -18.77 -9.86 5.48
CA CYS A 225 -18.15 -8.58 5.13
C CYS A 225 -17.48 -8.60 3.75
N ILE A 226 -17.06 -9.77 3.26
CA ILE A 226 -16.24 -9.87 2.05
C ILE A 226 -17.14 -9.71 0.81
N PRO A 227 -17.05 -8.60 0.06
CA PRO A 227 -17.89 -8.42 -1.11
C PRO A 227 -17.42 -9.33 -2.27
N PRO A 228 -18.30 -9.60 -3.25
CA PRO A 228 -17.89 -10.19 -4.52
C PRO A 228 -16.73 -9.39 -5.14
N GLY A 229 -15.82 -10.07 -5.83
CA GLY A 229 -14.65 -9.44 -6.43
C GLY A 229 -13.45 -9.27 -5.49
N TYR A 230 -13.53 -9.77 -4.26
CA TYR A 230 -12.38 -9.92 -3.36
C TYR A 230 -12.05 -11.38 -3.10
N ARG A 231 -10.75 -11.67 -2.98
CA ARG A 231 -10.18 -12.95 -2.56
C ARG A 231 -9.64 -12.79 -1.15
N TRP A 232 -9.90 -13.78 -0.30
CA TRP A 232 -9.38 -13.84 1.07
C TRP A 232 -8.09 -14.66 1.16
N LEU A 233 -7.17 -14.17 1.97
CA LEU A 233 -5.91 -14.81 2.33
C LEU A 233 -5.73 -14.65 3.85
N GLY A 234 -5.55 -15.76 4.53
CA GLY A 234 -5.34 -15.75 5.98
C GLY A 234 -4.97 -17.13 6.49
N ASP A 235 -4.48 -17.18 7.72
CA ASP A 235 -4.05 -18.38 8.43
C ASP A 235 -5.16 -18.97 9.33
N GLY A 236 -6.37 -18.41 9.26
CA GLY A 236 -7.50 -18.76 10.14
C GLY A 236 -7.52 -18.01 11.46
N GLY A 237 -6.52 -17.15 11.73
CA GLY A 237 -6.50 -16.20 12.83
C GLY A 237 -7.38 -14.98 12.58
N LEU A 238 -7.06 -13.87 13.26
CA LEU A 238 -7.81 -12.59 13.18
C LEU A 238 -7.22 -11.60 12.17
N GLN A 239 -5.97 -11.82 11.77
CA GLN A 239 -5.35 -11.04 10.71
C GLN A 239 -5.70 -11.60 9.34
N HIS A 240 -5.98 -10.69 8.41
CA HIS A 240 -6.40 -11.04 7.07
C HIS A 240 -5.77 -10.14 6.03
N VAL A 241 -5.62 -10.70 4.83
CA VAL A 241 -5.35 -9.94 3.61
C VAL A 241 -6.48 -10.25 2.63
N LEU A 242 -7.11 -9.19 2.11
CA LEU A 242 -8.14 -9.27 1.08
C LEU A 242 -7.65 -8.51 -0.15
N ALA A 243 -7.75 -9.12 -1.32
CA ALA A 243 -7.28 -8.53 -2.57
C ALA A 243 -8.37 -8.61 -3.64
N THR A 244 -8.49 -7.58 -4.48
CA THR A 244 -9.40 -7.60 -5.62
C THR A 244 -9.05 -8.73 -6.60
N THR A 245 -10.04 -9.27 -7.32
CA THR A 245 -9.88 -10.50 -8.13
C THR A 245 -9.05 -10.34 -9.41
N ASP A 246 -8.81 -9.10 -9.84
CA ASP A 246 -7.88 -8.66 -10.89
C ASP A 246 -6.40 -8.70 -10.43
N LEU A 247 -6.16 -9.17 -9.22
CA LEU A 247 -4.84 -9.54 -8.74
C LEU A 247 -4.68 -11.07 -8.76
N ALA A 248 -3.60 -11.53 -9.38
CA ALA A 248 -3.17 -12.92 -9.29
C ALA A 248 -2.58 -13.16 -7.90
N VAL A 249 -2.85 -14.30 -7.28
CA VAL A 249 -2.31 -14.56 -5.94
C VAL A 249 -1.58 -15.91 -5.94
N PRO A 250 -0.25 -15.95 -5.79
CA PRO A 250 0.44 -17.22 -5.73
C PRO A 250 0.66 -17.74 -4.31
N THR A 251 0.86 -16.90 -3.27
CA THR A 251 1.27 -17.42 -1.95
C THR A 251 0.97 -16.49 -0.77
N MET A 252 0.70 -17.10 0.38
CA MET A 252 0.71 -16.50 1.71
C MET A 252 1.52 -17.40 2.65
N ARG A 253 2.26 -16.80 3.58
CA ARG A 253 2.83 -17.52 4.73
C ARG A 253 2.72 -16.69 6.01
N ALA A 254 2.48 -17.38 7.11
CA ALA A 254 2.65 -16.83 8.45
C ALA A 254 4.15 -16.72 8.81
N ILE A 255 4.48 -15.74 9.63
CA ILE A 255 5.82 -15.48 10.16
C ILE A 255 5.72 -15.46 11.68
N ASP A 256 6.53 -16.30 12.34
CA ASP A 256 6.68 -16.24 13.78
C ASP A 256 7.42 -14.95 14.17
N LEU A 257 6.80 -14.15 15.05
CA LEU A 257 7.37 -12.93 15.61
C LEU A 257 8.01 -13.18 16.98
N ALA A 258 8.51 -14.40 17.21
CA ALA A 258 9.28 -14.78 18.39
C ALA A 258 8.61 -14.41 19.74
N LYS A 259 7.26 -14.45 19.76
CA LYS A 259 6.43 -14.04 20.90
C LYS A 259 6.71 -12.60 21.39
N THR A 260 7.11 -11.69 20.51
CA THR A 260 7.24 -10.26 20.84
C THR A 260 5.90 -9.52 20.78
N THR A 261 4.93 -10.12 20.10
CA THR A 261 3.51 -9.80 20.01
C THR A 261 2.75 -11.13 20.06
N ASP A 262 1.43 -11.08 20.26
CA ASP A 262 0.53 -12.24 20.27
C ASP A 262 0.01 -12.63 18.87
N HIS A 263 0.33 -11.84 17.85
CA HIS A 263 0.01 -12.15 16.45
C HIS A 263 1.24 -12.65 15.66
N PRO A 264 1.07 -13.59 14.72
CA PRO A 264 2.09 -13.82 13.69
C PRO A 264 2.12 -12.64 12.71
N GLY A 265 3.18 -12.52 11.91
CA GLY A 265 3.15 -11.68 10.70
C GLY A 265 2.54 -12.45 9.52
N LEU A 266 1.87 -11.77 8.59
CA LEU A 266 1.39 -12.38 7.33
C LEU A 266 2.15 -11.79 6.14
N LEU A 267 2.94 -12.61 5.45
CA LEU A 267 3.61 -12.23 4.21
C LEU A 267 2.84 -12.79 3.02
N VAL A 268 2.36 -11.90 2.15
CA VAL A 268 1.60 -12.22 0.96
C VAL A 268 2.33 -11.68 -0.27
N THR A 269 2.35 -12.46 -1.34
CA THR A 269 2.77 -11.97 -2.66
C THR A 269 1.56 -11.96 -3.57
N VAL A 270 1.30 -10.82 -4.20
CA VAL A 270 0.15 -10.60 -5.06
C VAL A 270 0.65 -10.14 -6.43
N GLY A 271 0.45 -10.94 -7.47
CA GLY A 271 0.77 -10.59 -8.85
C GLY A 271 -0.27 -9.65 -9.47
N LEU A 272 0.16 -8.75 -10.34
CA LEU A 272 -0.78 -8.04 -11.20
C LEU A 272 -1.20 -8.98 -12.34
N THR A 273 -2.49 -9.17 -12.59
CA THR A 273 -2.88 -9.80 -13.86
C THR A 273 -2.57 -8.79 -14.95
N GLY A 274 -1.56 -9.09 -15.79
CA GLY A 274 -1.22 -8.21 -16.90
C GLY A 274 -2.46 -7.98 -17.77
N THR A 275 -2.91 -6.74 -17.85
CA THR A 275 -3.76 -6.32 -18.96
C THR A 275 -2.86 -6.29 -20.19
N ALA A 276 -3.04 -7.27 -21.06
CA ALA A 276 -2.54 -7.21 -22.44
C ALA A 276 -3.22 -6.08 -23.21
#